data_AF-A0A9N9MPJ8-F1
#
_entry.id   AF-A0A9N9MPJ8-F1
#
_cell.length_a   1.000
_cell.length_b   1.000
_cell.length_c   1.000
_cell.angle_alpha   90.00
_cell.angle_beta   90.00
_cell.angle_gamma   90.00
#
_symmetry.space_group_name_H-M   'P 1'
#
loop_
_entity.id
_entity.type
_entity.pdbx_description
1 polymer ?
#
loop_
_entity_poly.entity_id
_entity_poly.type
_entity_poly.pdbx_seq_one_letter_code
_entity_poly.pdbx_strand_id
1 'polypeptide(L)'
;MIGFETTERSKHQEVSVKLQQRQDDNVLKLKETFQNTTNAFHCNSDELIHILTQRVFPQEVKVSLDNIAQVGQDLYNAFLEQRVYTNNIPFWDPLKKNLITTCKTAVKKVKITLKEKTVAIKTDLSLISRLMIVSRSRPDIELRHYEF
;
A
#
# COMPACT_ATOMS: atom_id res chain seq x y z
N MET A 1 -9.45 50.52 32.25
CA MET A 1 -10.35 49.37 32.47
C MET A 1 -10.23 48.48 31.24
N ILE A 2 -9.79 47.24 31.45
CA ILE A 2 -9.50 46.23 30.43
C ILE A 2 -10.78 45.86 29.68
N GLY A 3 -10.65 45.64 28.37
CA GLY A 3 -11.75 45.46 27.43
C GLY A 3 -12.48 44.13 27.52
N PHE A 4 -13.60 44.09 26.82
CA PHE A 4 -14.20 42.88 26.30
C PHE A 4 -14.61 43.17 24.86
N GLU A 5 -13.64 43.07 23.94
CA GLU A 5 -13.98 42.66 22.58
C GLU A 5 -14.54 41.24 22.70
N THR A 6 -15.83 41.10 22.40
CA THR A 6 -16.47 39.81 22.26
C THR A 6 -15.83 39.13 21.07
N THR A 7 -14.88 38.24 21.34
CA THR A 7 -14.28 37.37 20.33
C THR A 7 -15.43 36.56 19.73
N GLU A 8 -15.84 36.91 18.50
CA GLU A 8 -16.78 36.10 17.75
C GLU A 8 -16.23 34.67 17.72
N ARG A 9 -17.04 33.74 18.25
CA ARG A 9 -16.81 32.31 18.13
C ARG A 9 -16.50 32.00 16.66
N SER A 10 -15.32 31.45 16.40
CA SER A 10 -14.94 30.82 15.15
C SER A 10 -16.10 29.93 14.67
N LYS A 11 -16.86 30.42 13.67
CA LYS A 11 -17.85 29.60 12.98
C LYS A 11 -17.08 28.56 12.19
N HIS A 12 -17.23 27.29 12.57
CA HIS A 12 -16.74 26.17 11.78
C HIS A 12 -17.20 26.36 10.33
N GLN A 13 -16.23 26.42 9.41
CA GLN A 13 -16.52 26.63 8.00
C GLN A 13 -17.17 25.35 7.46
N GLU A 14 -18.50 25.34 7.35
CA GLU A 14 -19.23 24.24 6.76
C GLU A 14 -18.74 23.99 5.33
N VAL A 15 -18.48 22.72 5.03
CA VAL A 15 -18.08 22.28 3.70
C VAL A 15 -19.18 22.67 2.71
N SER A 16 -18.81 23.35 1.62
CA SER A 16 -19.77 23.73 0.59
C SER A 16 -20.54 22.50 0.09
N VAL A 17 -21.86 22.65 -0.09
CA VAL A 17 -22.75 21.60 -0.61
C VAL A 17 -22.19 20.94 -1.89
N LYS A 18 -21.54 21.73 -2.76
CA LYS A 18 -20.88 21.20 -3.98
C LYS A 18 -19.72 20.27 -3.68
N LEU A 19 -18.93 20.57 -2.65
CA LEU A 19 -17.81 19.72 -2.23
C LEU A 19 -18.33 18.43 -1.60
N GLN A 20 -19.42 18.50 -0.83
CA GLN A 20 -20.07 17.32 -0.25
C GLN A 20 -20.64 16.41 -1.35
N GLN A 21 -21.38 16.95 -2.32
CA GLN A 21 -21.89 16.18 -3.47
C GLN A 21 -20.76 15.48 -4.23
N ARG A 22 -19.65 16.19 -4.49
CA ARG A 22 -18.49 15.60 -5.14
C ARG A 22 -17.86 14.47 -4.32
N GLN A 23 -17.83 14.59 -2.99
CA GLN A 23 -17.34 13.53 -2.11
C GLN A 23 -18.25 12.31 -2.17
N ASP A 24 -19.57 12.51 -2.10
CA ASP A 24 -20.55 11.42 -2.19
C ASP A 24 -20.47 10.69 -3.54
N ASP A 25 -20.37 11.44 -4.65
CA ASP A 25 -20.16 10.88 -5.99
C ASP A 25 -18.86 10.05 -6.08
N ASN A 26 -17.77 10.54 -5.48
CA ASN A 26 -16.51 9.82 -5.47
C ASN A 26 -16.60 8.54 -4.63
N VAL A 27 -17.26 8.58 -3.48
CA VAL A 27 -17.49 7.40 -2.64
C VAL A 27 -18.32 6.36 -3.38
N LEU A 28 -19.39 6.79 -4.08
CA LEU A 28 -20.21 5.90 -4.91
C LEU A 28 -19.38 5.22 -6.01
N LYS A 29 -18.60 5.99 -6.77
CA LYS A 29 -17.72 5.45 -7.81
C LYS A 29 -16.71 4.45 -7.25
N LEU A 30 -16.15 4.75 -6.07
CA LEU A 30 -15.15 3.91 -5.42
C LEU A 30 -15.77 2.60 -4.92
N LYS A 31 -16.98 2.67 -4.37
CA LYS A 31 -17.77 1.49 -3.98
C LYS A 31 -18.09 0.61 -5.19
N GLU A 32 -18.61 1.20 -6.26
CA GLU A 32 -18.93 0.49 -7.51
C GLU A 32 -17.68 -0.16 -8.11
N THR A 33 -16.54 0.54 -8.10
CA THR A 33 -15.25 -0.01 -8.56
C THR A 33 -14.84 -1.25 -7.76
N PHE A 34 -14.94 -1.21 -6.42
CA PHE A 34 -14.61 -2.39 -5.60
C PHE A 34 -15.58 -3.56 -5.79
N GLN A 35 -16.86 -3.27 -6.05
CA GLN A 35 -17.86 -4.31 -6.32
C GLN A 35 -17.64 -4.98 -7.68
N ASN A 36 -17.27 -4.21 -8.71
CA ASN A 36 -17.18 -4.67 -10.10
C ASN A 36 -15.80 -5.25 -10.49
N THR A 37 -14.74 -5.00 -9.72
CA THR A 37 -13.38 -5.48 -10.04
C THR A 37 -13.11 -6.85 -9.43
N THR A 38 -12.76 -6.87 -8.15
CA THR A 38 -12.61 -8.09 -7.35
C THR A 38 -13.12 -7.71 -5.97
N ASN A 39 -14.36 -8.08 -5.70
CA ASN A 39 -14.94 -7.87 -4.39
C ASN A 39 -14.18 -8.75 -3.40
N ALA A 40 -13.25 -8.16 -2.65
CA ALA A 40 -12.38 -8.85 -1.69
C ALA A 40 -13.17 -9.62 -0.60
N PHE A 41 -14.44 -9.27 -0.39
CA PHE A 41 -15.33 -9.95 0.56
C PHE A 41 -16.09 -11.14 -0.05
N HIS A 42 -16.08 -11.29 -1.37
CA HIS A 42 -16.74 -12.39 -2.09
C HIS A 42 -15.75 -13.23 -2.90
N CYS A 43 -14.46 -12.90 -2.85
CA CYS A 43 -13.41 -13.68 -3.49
C CYS A 43 -13.08 -14.89 -2.61
N ASN A 44 -13.52 -16.08 -3.03
CA ASN A 44 -13.24 -17.35 -2.32
C ASN A 44 -11.83 -17.90 -2.61
N SER A 45 -10.88 -17.05 -3.00
CA SER A 45 -9.51 -17.46 -3.25
C SER A 45 -8.70 -17.43 -1.96
N ASP A 46 -7.92 -18.48 -1.72
CA ASP A 46 -6.92 -18.52 -0.66
C ASP A 46 -5.62 -17.80 -1.07
N GLU A 47 -5.59 -17.15 -2.24
CA GLU A 47 -4.42 -16.42 -2.71
C GLU A 47 -4.29 -15.04 -2.06
N LEU A 48 -3.06 -14.63 -1.77
CA LEU A 48 -2.78 -13.26 -1.35
C LEU A 48 -2.74 -12.36 -2.59
N ILE A 49 -3.77 -11.51 -2.76
CA ILE A 49 -3.94 -10.69 -3.96
C ILE A 49 -3.75 -9.19 -3.65
N HIS A 50 -3.06 -8.48 -4.54
CA HIS A 50 -3.01 -7.03 -4.52
C HIS A 50 -4.28 -6.43 -5.15
N ILE A 51 -5.18 -5.90 -4.33
CA ILE A 51 -6.53 -5.44 -4.74
C ILE A 51 -6.53 -4.52 -5.96
N LEU A 52 -5.58 -3.59 -6.07
CA LEU A 52 -5.55 -2.60 -7.16
C LEU A 52 -4.99 -3.14 -8.48
N THR A 53 -4.06 -4.10 -8.42
CA THR A 53 -3.39 -4.63 -9.63
C THR A 53 -3.85 -6.05 -9.96
N GLN A 54 -4.68 -6.64 -9.09
CA GLN A 54 -5.15 -8.02 -9.15
C GLN A 54 -4.03 -9.06 -9.27
N ARG A 55 -2.81 -8.69 -8.87
CA ARG A 55 -1.66 -9.59 -8.91
C ARG A 55 -1.62 -10.47 -7.67
N VAL A 56 -1.39 -11.76 -7.88
CA VAL A 56 -1.11 -12.71 -6.81
C VAL A 56 0.33 -12.51 -6.32
N PHE A 57 0.50 -12.46 -5.00
CA PHE A 57 1.82 -12.40 -4.37
C PHE A 57 2.48 -13.78 -4.37
N PRO A 58 3.82 -13.85 -4.38
CA PRO A 58 4.54 -15.12 -4.20
C PRO A 58 4.14 -15.84 -2.92
N GLN A 59 4.11 -17.17 -2.95
CA GLN A 59 3.67 -18.00 -1.83
C GLN A 59 4.50 -17.75 -0.56
N GLU A 60 5.79 -17.45 -0.68
CA GLU A 60 6.66 -17.19 0.46
C GLU A 60 6.18 -15.97 1.27
N VAL A 61 5.60 -14.99 0.60
CA VAL A 61 5.07 -13.76 1.23
C VAL A 61 3.78 -14.08 1.97
N LYS A 62 2.92 -14.91 1.39
CA LYS A 62 1.70 -15.40 2.04
C LYS A 62 2.05 -16.17 3.31
N VAL A 63 2.89 -17.20 3.20
CA VAL A 63 3.35 -18.02 4.34
C VAL A 63 4.01 -17.15 5.42
N SER A 64 4.81 -16.15 5.03
CA SER A 64 5.43 -15.22 5.98
C SER A 64 4.43 -14.34 6.72
N LEU A 65 3.32 -13.96 6.09
CA LEU A 65 2.27 -13.15 6.71
C LEU A 65 1.37 -14.01 7.60
N ASP A 66 1.02 -15.21 7.17
CA ASP A 66 0.19 -16.15 7.93
C ASP A 66 0.87 -16.52 9.26
N ASN A 67 2.20 -16.68 9.26
CA ASN A 67 2.97 -17.08 10.43
C ASN A 67 3.50 -15.90 11.26
N ILE A 68 3.20 -14.65 10.90
CA ILE A 68 3.85 -13.47 11.50
C ILE A 68 3.61 -13.37 13.01
N ALA A 69 2.41 -13.73 13.45
CA ALA A 69 2.01 -13.68 14.84
C ALA A 69 2.75 -14.73 15.66
N GLN A 70 2.83 -15.95 15.14
CA GLN A 70 3.54 -17.06 15.77
C GLN A 70 5.04 -16.76 15.89
N VAL A 71 5.67 -16.29 14.81
CA VAL A 71 7.08 -15.88 14.81
C VAL A 71 7.33 -14.77 15.84
N GLY A 72 6.42 -13.80 15.95
CA GLY A 72 6.53 -12.75 16.97
C GLY A 72 6.47 -13.29 18.39
N GLN A 73 5.56 -14.23 18.66
CA GLN A 73 5.42 -14.85 19.97
C GLN A 73 6.65 -15.69 20.33
N ASP A 74 7.18 -16.46 19.39
CA ASP A 74 8.37 -17.29 19.59
C ASP A 74 9.59 -16.42 19.92
N LEU A 75 9.77 -15.30 19.21
CA LEU A 75 10.83 -14.34 19.48
C LEU A 75 10.68 -13.68 20.86
N TYR A 76 9.45 -13.38 21.27
CA TYR A 76 9.18 -12.83 22.58
C TYR A 76 9.50 -13.83 23.70
N ASN A 77 9.07 -15.08 23.54
CA ASN A 77 9.36 -16.13 24.51
C ASN A 77 10.88 -16.36 24.63
N ALA A 78 11.59 -16.42 23.50
CA ALA A 78 13.05 -16.55 23.49
C ALA A 78 13.74 -15.37 24.19
N PHE A 79 13.22 -14.14 24.03
CA PHE A 79 13.72 -12.98 24.76
C PHE A 79 13.56 -13.14 26.27
N LEU A 80 12.39 -13.56 26.74
CA LEU A 80 12.14 -13.79 28.17
C LEU A 80 13.09 -14.84 28.75
N GLU A 81 13.22 -15.97 28.07
CA GLU A 81 14.11 -17.05 28.52
C GLU A 81 15.58 -16.58 28.59
N GLN A 82 16.07 -15.95 27.54
CA GLN A 82 17.48 -15.58 27.44
C GLN A 82 17.88 -14.44 28.37
N ARG A 83 17.01 -13.45 28.58
CA ARG A 83 17.37 -12.21 29.27
C ARG A 83 16.70 -12.02 30.62
N VAL A 84 15.49 -12.55 30.82
CA VAL A 84 14.73 -12.34 32.05
C VAL A 84 14.89 -13.52 33.00
N TYR A 85 14.67 -14.74 32.52
CA TYR A 85 14.67 -15.93 33.38
C TYR A 85 16.07 -16.48 33.62
N THR A 86 16.88 -16.61 32.56
CA THR A 86 18.22 -17.21 32.67
C THR A 86 19.31 -16.15 32.84
N ASN A 87 19.04 -14.89 32.46
CA ASN A 87 20.00 -13.78 32.43
C ASN A 87 21.32 -14.14 31.71
N ASN A 88 21.24 -15.02 30.71
CA ASN A 88 22.38 -15.48 29.90
C ASN A 88 22.92 -14.37 29.00
N ILE A 89 22.05 -13.44 28.59
CA ILE A 89 22.38 -12.29 27.76
C ILE A 89 21.93 -11.04 28.52
N PRO A 90 22.78 -9.99 28.62
CA PRO A 90 22.41 -8.73 29.23
C PRO A 90 21.11 -8.17 28.64
N PHE A 91 20.25 -7.65 29.52
CA PHE A 91 18.96 -7.10 29.12
C PHE A 91 19.08 -6.02 28.03
N TRP A 92 20.14 -5.20 28.10
CA TRP A 92 20.36 -4.05 27.22
C TRP A 92 21.10 -4.37 25.92
N ASP A 93 21.50 -5.61 25.70
CA ASP A 93 22.24 -5.97 24.48
C ASP A 93 21.37 -5.80 23.23
N PRO A 94 21.96 -5.47 22.07
CA PRO A 94 21.22 -5.32 20.83
C PRO A 94 20.37 -6.55 20.51
N LEU A 95 19.13 -6.32 20.06
CA LEU A 95 18.26 -7.37 19.54
C LEU A 95 18.50 -7.56 18.04
N LYS A 96 18.66 -8.82 17.61
CA LYS A 96 18.77 -9.13 16.19
C LYS A 96 17.45 -8.82 15.49
N LYS A 97 17.51 -7.98 14.46
CA LYS A 97 16.35 -7.67 13.62
C LYS A 97 15.93 -8.91 12.82
N ASN A 98 14.68 -9.33 12.94
CA ASN A 98 14.12 -10.36 12.07
C ASN A 98 13.61 -9.72 10.77
N LEU A 99 14.03 -10.27 9.62
CA LEU A 99 13.67 -9.78 8.29
C LEU A 99 12.44 -10.55 7.81
N ILE A 100 11.26 -10.01 8.11
CA ILE A 100 9.99 -10.58 7.65
C ILE A 100 9.69 -10.07 6.24
N THR A 101 9.42 -11.00 5.34
CA THR A 101 8.99 -10.69 3.98
C THR A 101 7.52 -10.25 3.97
N THR A 102 7.28 -8.98 3.69
CA THR A 102 5.95 -8.37 3.56
C THR A 102 5.66 -7.96 2.11
N CYS A 103 4.43 -7.53 1.82
CA CYS A 103 3.99 -7.10 0.48
C CYS A 103 4.95 -6.06 -0.16
N LYS A 104 5.49 -5.13 0.64
CA LYS A 104 6.41 -4.09 0.14
C LYS A 104 7.78 -4.64 -0.29
N THR A 105 8.28 -5.67 0.39
CA THR A 105 9.54 -6.35 0.03
C THR A 105 9.35 -7.35 -1.11
N ALA A 106 8.12 -7.83 -1.32
CA ALA A 106 7.75 -8.77 -2.38
C ALA A 106 7.69 -8.14 -3.77
N VAL A 107 7.36 -6.84 -3.85
CA VAL A 107 7.40 -6.08 -5.11
C VAL A 107 8.87 -5.87 -5.50
N LYS A 108 9.51 -6.92 -6.03
CA LYS A 108 10.82 -6.80 -6.66
C LYS A 108 10.67 -5.88 -7.86
N LYS A 109 11.45 -4.79 -7.87
CA LYS A 109 11.62 -3.95 -9.06
C LYS A 109 12.16 -4.86 -10.16
N VAL A 110 11.44 -4.96 -11.27
CA VAL A 110 11.95 -5.65 -12.46
C VAL A 110 13.20 -4.89 -12.92
N LYS A 111 14.36 -5.50 -12.74
CA LYS A 111 15.63 -4.99 -13.26
C LYS A 111 15.78 -5.56 -14.66
N ILE A 112 15.59 -4.73 -15.68
CA ILE A 112 15.87 -5.09 -17.06
C ILE A 112 17.23 -4.50 -17.39
N THR A 113 18.19 -5.34 -17.76
CA THR A 113 19.51 -4.92 -18.21
C THR A 113 19.44 -4.53 -19.68
N LEU A 114 19.47 -3.23 -19.97
CA LEU A 114 19.65 -2.75 -21.35
C LEU A 114 21.11 -2.35 -21.53
N LYS A 115 21.83 -3.13 -22.36
CA LYS A 115 23.17 -2.84 -22.91
C LYS A 115 24.07 -1.98 -21.99
N GLU A 116 24.30 -2.42 -20.74
CA GLU A 116 25.24 -1.84 -19.74
C GLU A 116 24.68 -0.85 -18.69
N LYS A 117 23.40 -0.48 -18.70
CA LYS A 117 22.79 0.31 -17.59
C LYS A 117 21.63 -0.41 -16.91
N THR A 118 21.80 -0.68 -15.62
CA THR A 118 20.75 -1.28 -14.78
C THR A 118 19.79 -0.19 -14.30
N VAL A 119 18.76 0.10 -15.08
CA VAL A 119 17.72 1.06 -14.67
C VAL A 119 16.62 0.30 -13.93
N ALA A 120 16.41 0.62 -12.65
CA ALA A 120 15.29 0.08 -11.91
C ALA A 120 14.01 0.75 -12.42
N ILE A 121 13.23 0.04 -13.23
CA ILE A 121 11.92 0.53 -13.68
C ILE A 121 10.99 0.47 -12.48
N LYS A 122 10.88 1.58 -11.73
CA LYS A 122 9.57 1.92 -11.18
C LYS A 122 8.72 2.10 -12.43
N THR A 123 7.77 1.20 -12.67
CA THR A 123 6.71 1.46 -13.65
C THR A 123 6.04 2.73 -13.18
N ASP A 124 6.52 3.86 -13.68
CA ASP A 124 6.11 5.16 -13.23
C ASP A 124 4.72 5.32 -13.83
N LEU A 125 3.70 4.94 -13.06
CA LEU A 125 2.30 5.10 -13.45
C LEU A 125 2.07 6.54 -13.90
N SER A 126 2.80 7.51 -13.34
CA SER A 126 2.88 8.89 -13.81
C SER A 126 3.33 9.01 -15.27
N LEU A 127 4.37 8.30 -15.70
CA LEU A 127 4.84 8.31 -17.08
C LEU A 127 3.83 7.62 -18.02
N ILE A 128 3.30 6.46 -17.63
CA ILE A 128 2.28 5.74 -18.42
C ILE A 128 1.00 6.57 -18.54
N SER A 129 0.58 7.23 -17.47
CA SER A 129 -0.59 8.12 -17.45
C SER A 129 -0.38 9.31 -18.39
N ARG A 130 0.79 9.96 -18.31
CA ARG A 130 1.14 11.06 -19.22
C ARG A 130 1.21 10.60 -20.67
N LEU A 131 1.77 9.42 -20.94
CA LEU A 131 1.82 8.84 -22.27
C LEU A 131 0.42 8.55 -22.83
N MET A 132 -0.48 7.98 -22.02
CA MET A 132 -1.88 7.74 -22.38
C MET A 132 -2.67 9.04 -22.62
N ILE A 133 -2.40 10.10 -21.86
CA ILE A 133 -3.01 11.42 -22.08
C ILE A 133 -2.49 12.01 -23.40
N VAL A 134 -1.19 11.93 -23.64
CA VAL A 134 -0.57 12.46 -24.86
C VAL A 134 -1.05 11.69 -26.10
N SER A 135 -1.11 10.36 -26.05
CA SER A 135 -1.61 9.54 -27.17
C SER A 135 -3.07 9.80 -27.51
N ARG A 136 -3.90 10.18 -26.52
CA ARG A 136 -5.29 10.61 -26.77
C ARG A 136 -5.39 12.01 -27.37
N SER A 137 -4.41 12.88 -27.09
CA SER A 137 -4.38 14.25 -27.61
C SER A 137 -3.77 14.37 -29.02
N ARG A 138 -3.10 13.31 -29.49
CA ARG A 138 -2.31 13.30 -30.72
C ARG A 138 -2.73 12.13 -31.62
N PRO A 139 -3.51 12.38 -32.69
CA PRO A 139 -4.05 11.33 -33.56
C PRO A 139 -2.97 10.62 -34.39
N ASP A 140 -1.76 11.18 -34.46
CA ASP A 140 -0.57 10.59 -35.08
C ASP A 140 0.05 9.43 -34.27
N ILE A 141 -0.36 9.25 -33.00
CA ILE A 141 0.13 8.19 -32.13
C ILE A 141 -0.91 7.08 -32.03
N GLU A 142 -0.86 6.12 -32.95
CA GLU A 142 -1.68 4.90 -32.87
C GLU A 142 -1.09 3.90 -31.86
N LEU A 143 -1.73 3.80 -30.69
CA LEU A 143 -1.48 2.68 -29.77
C LEU A 143 -2.20 1.44 -30.31
N ARG A 144 -1.45 0.47 -30.85
CA ARG A 144 -2.01 -0.83 -31.25
C ARG A 144 -2.70 -1.48 -30.07
N HIS A 145 -3.98 -1.83 -30.23
CA HIS A 145 -4.69 -2.68 -29.28
C HIS A 145 -4.01 -4.05 -29.24
N TYR A 146 -3.47 -4.40 -28.08
CA TYR A 146 -3.18 -5.79 -27.75
C TYR A 146 -4.26 -6.25 -26.79
N GLU A 147 -5.11 -7.16 -27.27
CA GLU A 147 -6.04 -7.92 -26.43
C GLU A 147 -5.21 -8.89 -25.58
N PHE A 148 -5.51 -8.94 -24.29
CA PHE A 148 -5.02 -9.96 -23.35
C PHE A 148 -6.15 -10.92 -23.03
#